data_AF-A0A2S4PIW7-F1
#
_entry.id   AF-A0A2S4PIW7-F1
#
_cell.length_a   1.000
_cell.length_b   1.000
_cell.length_c   1.000
_cell.angle_alpha   90.00
_cell.angle_beta   90.00
_cell.angle_gamma   90.00
#
_symmetry.space_group_name_H-M   'P 1'
#
loop_
_entity.id
_entity.type
_entity.pdbx_description
1 polymer ?
#
loop_
_entity_poly.entity_id
_entity_poly.type
_entity_poly.pdbx_seq_one_letter_code
_entity_poly.pdbx_strand_id
1 'polypeptide(L)'
;MARVQIPGTVESYCVDERGNKMEATEDHWLETYLCSVLRAYSYADNGSGDTIKRIIGVRRFNPITSTDQEQRFLDAAERLFFSGWQLGSDPEIQVPNLVSNHLTSGILTYIKISGRFASGINLFEKLRARDPEISSLLARVYIAGDEEVKAVRLLHDAVQELPMDYSLLDCQADFCNKKSRSDLALDIAKRAVIAAPSEFNTWARLAEVYVVQEQWELALLTLNSCPMFTYQDKDAPRLPEPSRVSLPLAPETLCDEIDDAGAPQNIHASHSDYKENWMGSAAQDQKSGFVMEEEYRAEKQTAAPVEKNRNASTTALRGDVTPQANGHGEPEAASETTDEPHDDGEPSAADSHLDPDVSKPDTTITVRSATETPQPPTDPSHQDYTQFQHKRLCERWLDNLFMVLYEDLRIYTIWRTEAAQYRQQQLAYKKNAEEWEILGDLAERLHHPDEAVEAWQACLSMRFSPKAMRGVLGLYEKHGDHRGMLGALIRLVAWQYRWYSEFSPDLLYAIRKLIEEEGAIVPS
;
A
#
# COMPACT_ATOMS: atom_id res chain seq x y z
N MET A 1 17.78 -9.76 24.56
CA MET A 1 16.92 -10.07 25.72
C MET A 1 17.53 -9.47 26.97
N ALA A 2 16.70 -8.93 27.87
CA ALA A 2 17.13 -8.47 29.19
C ALA A 2 16.29 -9.19 30.26
N ARG A 3 16.95 -9.92 31.17
CA ARG A 3 16.31 -10.66 32.27
C ARG A 3 16.67 -10.00 33.58
N VAL A 4 15.65 -9.58 34.33
CA VAL A 4 15.80 -9.06 35.68
C VAL A 4 15.34 -10.13 36.66
N GLN A 5 16.25 -10.62 37.50
CA GLN A 5 15.96 -11.58 38.56
C GLN A 5 15.89 -10.86 39.91
N ILE A 6 14.87 -11.14 40.72
CA ILE A 6 14.80 -10.65 42.10
C ILE A 6 15.82 -11.47 42.92
N PRO A 7 16.83 -10.85 43.58
CA PRO A 7 16.80 -9.53 44.23
C PRO A 7 17.44 -8.34 43.46
N GLY A 8 17.84 -8.50 42.20
CA GLY A 8 18.32 -7.37 41.37
C GLY A 8 19.35 -7.69 40.28
N THR A 9 19.67 -8.97 40.03
CA THR A 9 20.62 -9.34 38.98
C THR A 9 20.00 -9.06 37.61
N VAL A 10 20.68 -8.28 36.78
CA VAL A 10 20.30 -8.00 35.40
C VAL A 10 21.26 -8.73 34.47
N GLU A 11 20.72 -9.62 33.64
CA GLU A 11 21.45 -10.31 32.59
C GLU A 11 20.96 -9.82 31.22
N SER A 12 21.87 -9.39 30.36
CA SER A 12 21.58 -9.01 28.97
C SER A 12 22.35 -9.88 28.00
N TYR A 13 21.65 -10.47 27.03
CA TYR A 13 22.24 -11.31 26.00
C TYR A 13 21.46 -11.20 24.69
N CYS A 14 22.14 -11.41 23.57
CA CYS A 14 21.55 -11.57 22.24
C CYS A 14 21.30 -13.05 21.96
N VAL A 15 20.33 -13.35 21.10
CA VAL A 15 20.05 -14.72 20.64
C VAL A 15 20.12 -14.69 19.12
N ASP A 16 20.98 -15.52 18.53
CA ASP A 16 21.07 -15.64 17.08
C ASP A 16 19.90 -16.48 16.50
N GLU A 17 19.81 -16.56 15.18
CA GLU A 17 18.77 -17.36 14.50
C GLU A 17 18.83 -18.86 14.83
N ARG A 18 20.00 -19.35 15.27
CA ARG A 18 20.22 -20.74 15.68
C ARG A 18 19.87 -20.98 17.16
N GLY A 19 19.50 -19.94 17.90
CA GLY A 19 19.17 -20.00 19.32
C GLY A 19 20.37 -19.90 20.27
N ASN A 20 21.58 -19.62 19.77
CA ASN A 20 22.77 -19.45 20.61
C ASN A 20 22.77 -18.10 21.30
N LYS A 21 23.21 -18.10 22.56
CA LYS A 21 23.34 -16.88 23.35
C LYS A 21 24.68 -16.20 23.07
N MET A 22 24.63 -14.92 22.75
CA MET A 22 25.79 -14.05 22.53
C MET A 22 25.77 -12.87 23.49
N GLU A 23 26.93 -12.27 23.73
CA GLU A 23 27.04 -11.04 24.52
C GLU A 23 26.42 -9.85 23.75
N ALA A 24 25.72 -8.97 24.49
CA ALA A 24 25.11 -7.78 23.92
C ALA A 24 26.12 -6.62 23.86
N THR A 25 26.67 -6.35 22.68
CA THR A 25 27.59 -5.23 22.40
C THR A 25 26.85 -3.89 22.31
N GLU A 26 27.59 -2.77 22.35
CA GLU A 26 27.02 -1.43 22.17
C GLU A 26 26.34 -1.25 20.82
N ASP A 27 26.89 -1.84 19.75
CA ASP A 27 26.29 -1.79 18.40
C ASP A 27 24.93 -2.50 18.37
N HIS A 28 24.81 -3.66 19.03
CA HIS A 28 23.52 -4.35 19.14
C HIS A 28 22.48 -3.49 19.86
N TRP A 29 22.88 -2.73 20.89
CA TRP A 29 21.97 -1.81 21.58
C TRP A 29 21.54 -0.64 20.70
N LEU A 30 22.46 -0.08 19.92
CA LEU A 30 22.18 1.01 18.99
C LEU A 30 21.19 0.57 17.90
N GLU A 31 21.44 -0.57 17.27
CA GLU A 31 20.57 -1.17 16.26
C GLU A 31 19.19 -1.53 16.83
N THR A 32 19.17 -2.17 18.01
CA THR A 32 17.92 -2.51 18.70
C THR A 32 17.10 -1.27 19.04
N TYR A 33 17.77 -0.20 19.50
CA TYR A 33 17.12 1.07 19.78
C TYR A 33 16.49 1.66 18.52
N LEU A 34 17.25 1.81 17.43
CA LEU A 34 16.73 2.36 16.18
C LEU A 34 15.56 1.55 15.64
N CYS A 35 15.70 0.22 15.58
CA CYS A 35 14.64 -0.69 15.15
C CYS A 35 13.39 -0.59 16.03
N SER A 36 13.55 -0.41 17.35
CA SER A 36 12.41 -0.25 18.27
C SER A 36 11.62 1.03 17.98
N VAL A 37 12.31 2.14 17.68
CA VAL A 37 11.67 3.42 17.32
C VAL A 37 10.94 3.28 15.99
N LEU A 38 11.60 2.74 14.95
CA LEU A 38 10.99 2.56 13.63
C LEU A 38 9.74 1.67 13.68
N ARG A 39 9.81 0.55 14.40
CA ARG A 39 8.65 -0.34 14.59
C ARG A 39 7.53 0.31 15.40
N ALA A 40 7.85 1.16 16.38
CA ALA A 40 6.82 1.90 17.11
C ALA A 40 6.04 2.85 16.20
N TYR A 41 6.67 3.49 15.21
CA TYR A 41 5.98 4.27 14.17
C TYR A 41 5.23 3.38 13.17
N SER A 42 5.86 2.32 12.67
CA SER A 42 5.27 1.43 11.66
C SER A 42 4.03 0.67 12.17
N TYR A 43 4.05 0.22 13.43
CA TYR A 43 2.96 -0.54 14.04
C TYR A 43 1.90 0.34 14.74
N ALA A 44 2.04 1.66 14.65
CA ALA A 44 1.06 2.56 15.24
C ALA A 44 -0.25 2.52 14.45
N ASP A 45 -1.36 2.78 15.15
CA ASP A 45 -2.67 2.87 14.52
C ASP A 45 -2.87 4.27 13.92
N ASN A 46 -3.55 4.35 12.77
CA ASN A 46 -3.80 5.60 12.05
C ASN A 46 -5.09 6.32 12.50
N GLY A 47 -5.70 5.86 13.59
CA GLY A 47 -7.01 6.33 14.08
C GLY A 47 -8.18 5.45 13.66
N SER A 48 -8.03 4.53 12.69
CA SER A 48 -9.14 3.65 12.26
C SER A 48 -9.44 2.52 13.26
N GLY A 49 -8.45 2.18 14.10
CA GLY A 49 -8.53 1.07 15.03
C GLY A 49 -8.27 -0.31 14.42
N ASP A 50 -7.96 -0.41 13.13
CA ASP A 50 -7.74 -1.70 12.47
C ASP A 50 -6.49 -2.41 13.01
N THR A 51 -5.41 -1.66 13.26
CA THR A 51 -4.16 -2.20 13.81
C THR A 51 -4.36 -2.65 15.26
N ILE A 52 -5.18 -1.91 16.02
CA ILE A 52 -5.53 -2.26 17.40
C ILE A 52 -6.41 -3.52 17.46
N LYS A 53 -7.41 -3.64 16.58
CA LYS A 53 -8.29 -4.81 16.49
C LYS A 53 -7.54 -6.07 16.07
N ARG A 54 -6.50 -5.96 15.22
CA ARG A 54 -5.68 -7.10 14.77
C ARG A 54 -4.90 -7.73 15.93
N ILE A 55 -4.37 -6.92 16.84
CA ILE A 55 -3.56 -7.39 17.97
C ILE A 55 -3.95 -6.63 19.24
N ILE A 56 -4.88 -7.23 19.98
CA ILE A 56 -5.46 -6.66 21.20
C ILE A 56 -4.47 -6.77 22.36
N GLY A 57 -4.41 -5.75 23.21
CA GLY A 57 -3.59 -5.75 24.44
C GLY A 57 -2.15 -5.31 24.25
N VAL A 58 -1.72 -4.98 23.02
CA VAL A 58 -0.40 -4.37 22.78
C VAL A 58 -0.40 -2.94 23.28
N ARG A 59 0.50 -2.65 24.23
CA ARG A 59 0.76 -1.28 24.68
C ARG A 59 1.63 -0.56 23.66
N ARG A 60 1.15 0.58 23.15
CA ARG A 60 1.88 1.42 22.20
C ARG A 60 2.22 2.74 22.88
N PHE A 61 3.51 3.05 22.94
CA PHE A 61 4.01 4.27 23.55
C PHE A 61 4.65 5.15 22.48
N ASN A 62 4.62 6.46 22.72
CA ASN A 62 5.39 7.38 21.89
C ASN A 62 6.88 7.17 22.20
N PRO A 63 7.70 6.72 21.22
CA PRO A 63 9.12 6.47 21.45
C PRO A 63 9.95 7.76 21.61
N ILE A 64 9.44 8.92 21.17
CA ILE A 64 10.14 10.21 21.19
C ILE A 64 9.25 11.26 21.87
N THR A 65 9.53 11.50 23.15
CA THR A 65 8.77 12.42 24.01
C THR A 65 9.54 13.69 24.38
N SER A 66 10.86 13.71 24.18
CA SER A 66 11.72 14.83 24.54
C SER A 66 12.75 15.15 23.45
N THR A 67 13.30 16.37 23.49
CA THR A 67 14.35 16.79 22.55
C THR A 67 15.65 15.98 22.71
N ASP A 68 15.95 15.48 23.92
CA ASP A 68 17.09 14.57 24.14
C ASP A 68 16.87 13.23 23.43
N GLN A 69 15.65 12.68 23.49
CA GLN A 69 15.31 11.45 22.76
C GLN A 69 15.32 11.64 21.24
N GLU A 70 14.89 12.80 20.75
CA GLU A 70 15.04 13.14 19.33
C GLU A 70 16.51 13.14 18.91
N GLN A 71 17.38 13.82 19.65
CA GLN A 71 18.80 13.88 19.32
C GLN A 71 19.42 12.49 19.27
N ARG A 72 19.12 11.62 20.26
CA ARG A 72 19.57 10.23 20.26
C ARG A 72 19.04 9.43 19.06
N PHE A 73 17.79 9.64 18.68
CA PHE A 73 17.20 8.99 17.50
C PHE A 73 17.90 9.43 16.21
N LEU A 74 18.09 10.74 16.01
CA LEU A 74 18.75 11.27 14.82
C LEU A 74 20.23 10.88 14.76
N ASP A 75 20.94 10.84 15.90
CA ASP A 75 22.32 10.39 15.98
C ASP A 75 22.43 8.89 15.65
N ALA A 76 21.50 8.06 16.14
CA ALA A 76 21.44 6.64 15.81
C ALA A 76 21.14 6.43 14.31
N ALA A 77 20.19 7.19 13.77
CA ALA A 77 19.85 7.18 12.36
C ALA A 77 21.04 7.61 11.49
N GLU A 78 21.80 8.66 11.86
CA GLU A 78 22.99 9.12 11.14
C GLU A 78 24.07 8.02 11.06
N ARG A 79 24.32 7.33 12.19
CA ARG A 79 25.34 6.28 12.27
C ARG A 79 24.99 5.03 11.45
N LEU A 80 23.71 4.65 11.46
CA LEU A 80 23.24 3.42 10.83
C LEU A 80 22.66 3.64 9.42
N PHE A 81 22.63 4.88 8.92
CA PHE A 81 21.97 5.25 7.66
C PHE A 81 22.37 4.37 6.47
N PHE A 82 23.67 4.17 6.26
CA PHE A 82 24.22 3.44 5.11
C PHE A 82 23.98 1.92 5.18
N SER A 83 23.55 1.41 6.33
CA SER A 83 23.08 0.03 6.53
C SER A 83 21.55 -0.08 6.53
N GLY A 84 20.82 1.04 6.37
CA GLY A 84 19.37 1.11 6.50
C GLY A 84 18.60 0.27 5.48
N TRP A 85 19.19 0.00 4.31
CA TRP A 85 18.60 -0.88 3.28
C TRP A 85 18.39 -2.31 3.77
N GLN A 86 19.16 -2.77 4.78
CA GLN A 86 19.02 -4.11 5.36
C GLN A 86 17.70 -4.30 6.12
N LEU A 87 17.03 -3.20 6.49
CA LEU A 87 15.72 -3.25 7.15
C LEU A 87 14.59 -3.65 6.20
N GLY A 88 14.84 -3.66 4.88
CA GLY A 88 13.81 -3.85 3.86
C GLY A 88 13.10 -2.54 3.49
N SER A 89 12.04 -2.67 2.70
CA SER A 89 11.25 -1.57 2.15
C SER A 89 9.77 -1.94 2.11
N ASP A 90 8.93 -0.94 1.83
CA ASP A 90 7.51 -1.18 1.57
C ASP A 90 7.31 -2.07 0.31
N PRO A 91 6.20 -2.85 0.21
CA PRO A 91 6.00 -3.83 -0.87
C PRO A 91 5.98 -3.24 -2.30
N GLU A 92 5.77 -1.92 -2.41
CA GLU A 92 5.78 -1.17 -3.68
C GLU A 92 7.20 -0.94 -4.21
N ILE A 93 8.21 -1.07 -3.36
CA ILE A 93 9.63 -0.91 -3.71
C ILE A 93 10.20 -2.28 -4.03
N GLN A 94 10.77 -2.42 -5.24
CA GLN A 94 11.32 -3.70 -5.68
C GLN A 94 12.59 -4.07 -4.92
N VAL A 95 13.52 -3.12 -4.86
CA VAL A 95 14.84 -3.30 -4.27
C VAL A 95 15.08 -2.19 -3.25
N PRO A 96 15.21 -2.52 -1.95
CA PRO A 96 15.61 -1.56 -0.95
C PRO A 96 16.94 -0.92 -1.33
N ASN A 97 17.00 0.41 -1.29
CA ASN A 97 18.22 1.18 -1.55
C ASN A 97 18.43 2.24 -0.47
N LEU A 98 19.41 3.12 -0.64
CA LEU A 98 19.73 4.15 0.36
C LEU A 98 18.62 5.19 0.55
N VAL A 99 17.78 5.39 -0.47
CA VAL A 99 16.68 6.37 -0.47
C VAL A 99 15.35 5.72 -0.05
N SER A 100 15.09 4.50 -0.49
CA SER A 100 13.83 3.79 -0.34
C SER A 100 14.01 2.56 0.56
N ASN A 101 13.81 2.74 1.87
CA ASN A 101 13.84 1.69 2.87
C ASN A 101 13.03 2.11 4.12
N HIS A 102 12.83 1.21 5.07
CA HIS A 102 12.05 1.53 6.28
C HIS A 102 12.70 2.58 7.20
N LEU A 103 14.03 2.74 7.19
CA LEU A 103 14.69 3.80 7.96
C LEU A 103 14.36 5.17 7.37
N THR A 104 14.50 5.36 6.07
CA THR A 104 14.21 6.64 5.40
C THR A 104 12.73 6.97 5.49
N SER A 105 11.84 6.00 5.24
CA SER A 105 10.39 6.16 5.42
C SER A 105 10.05 6.55 6.87
N GLY A 106 10.69 5.92 7.87
CA GLY A 106 10.48 6.23 9.29
C GLY A 106 10.96 7.63 9.68
N ILE A 107 12.15 8.05 9.21
CA ILE A 107 12.68 9.40 9.44
C ILE A 107 11.78 10.46 8.80
N LEU A 108 11.38 10.27 7.54
CA LEU A 108 10.47 11.20 6.86
C LEU A 108 9.12 11.29 7.56
N THR A 109 8.58 10.16 8.02
CA THR A 109 7.35 10.10 8.81
C THR A 109 7.50 10.89 10.11
N TYR A 110 8.59 10.67 10.84
CA TYR A 110 8.91 11.43 12.06
C TYR A 110 8.98 12.94 11.81
N ILE A 111 9.71 13.38 10.79
CA ILE A 111 9.85 14.80 10.44
C ILE A 111 8.49 15.38 10.07
N LYS A 112 7.71 14.68 9.25
CA LYS A 112 6.37 15.09 8.83
C LYS A 112 5.43 15.25 10.02
N ILE A 113 5.46 14.36 11.01
CA ILE A 113 4.57 14.41 12.19
C ILE A 113 5.03 15.47 13.18
N SER A 114 6.32 15.49 13.50
CA SER A 114 6.88 16.41 14.50
C SER A 114 6.95 17.86 14.04
N GLY A 115 7.00 18.10 12.72
CA GLY A 115 7.18 19.43 12.14
C GLY A 115 8.60 19.97 12.32
N ARG A 116 9.53 19.16 12.82
CA ARG A 116 10.93 19.54 13.07
C ARG A 116 11.76 19.45 11.79
N PHE A 117 11.36 20.21 10.77
CA PHE A 117 12.01 20.20 9.45
C PHE A 117 13.49 20.62 9.52
N ALA A 118 13.85 21.55 10.40
CA ALA A 118 15.24 21.98 10.59
C ALA A 118 16.17 20.83 11.02
N SER A 119 15.71 19.97 11.94
CA SER A 119 16.45 18.77 12.36
C SER A 119 16.65 17.81 11.18
N GLY A 120 15.59 17.59 10.40
CA GLY A 120 15.61 16.75 9.21
C GLY A 120 16.55 17.25 8.11
N ILE A 121 16.51 18.57 7.82
CA ILE A 121 17.40 19.23 6.86
C ILE A 121 18.86 19.03 7.27
N ASN A 122 19.18 19.31 8.55
CA ASN A 122 20.55 19.15 9.04
C ASN A 122 21.05 17.70 8.92
N LEU A 123 20.20 16.72 9.23
CA LEU A 123 20.55 15.30 9.07
C LEU A 123 20.85 14.96 7.61
N PHE A 124 19.95 15.28 6.69
CA PHE A 124 20.11 14.91 5.28
C PHE A 124 21.19 15.73 4.56
N GLU A 125 21.47 16.98 4.95
CA GLU A 125 22.62 17.74 4.42
C GLU A 125 23.95 17.07 4.80
N LYS A 126 24.10 16.60 6.04
CA LYS A 126 25.30 15.85 6.46
C LYS A 126 25.45 14.54 5.68
N LEU A 127 24.35 13.83 5.47
CA LEU A 127 24.35 12.54 4.77
C LEU A 127 24.64 12.72 3.27
N ARG A 128 24.03 13.74 2.64
CA ARG A 128 24.25 14.11 1.23
C ARG A 128 25.71 14.40 0.92
N ALA A 129 26.47 14.95 1.88
CA ALA A 129 27.90 15.19 1.69
C ALA A 129 28.71 13.89 1.44
N ARG A 130 28.17 12.73 1.82
CA ARG A 130 28.78 11.42 1.55
C ARG A 130 28.23 10.77 0.28
N ASP A 131 26.93 10.90 0.03
CA ASP A 131 26.27 10.32 -1.15
C ASP A 131 25.25 11.31 -1.76
N PRO A 132 25.46 11.77 -3.01
CA PRO A 132 24.55 12.69 -3.68
C PRO A 132 23.13 12.15 -3.91
N GLU A 133 22.89 10.83 -3.94
CA GLU A 133 21.56 10.23 -4.13
C GLU A 133 20.56 10.68 -3.06
N ILE A 134 21.06 10.97 -1.85
CA ILE A 134 20.28 11.41 -0.68
C ILE A 134 19.64 12.79 -0.90
N SER A 135 20.05 13.52 -1.96
CA SER A 135 19.46 14.81 -2.35
C SER A 135 17.95 14.71 -2.60
N SER A 136 17.43 13.55 -3.03
CA SER A 136 15.99 13.34 -3.21
C SER A 136 15.23 13.38 -1.87
N LEU A 137 15.78 12.76 -0.81
CA LEU A 137 15.20 12.80 0.54
C LEU A 137 15.23 14.22 1.12
N LEU A 138 16.36 14.92 0.96
CA LEU A 138 16.51 16.30 1.41
C LEU A 138 15.51 17.22 0.70
N ALA A 139 15.33 17.07 -0.62
CA ALA A 139 14.35 17.83 -1.38
C ALA A 139 12.92 17.58 -0.88
N ARG A 140 12.56 16.33 -0.56
CA ARG A 140 11.25 15.99 0.04
C ARG A 140 11.04 16.69 1.38
N VAL A 141 12.08 16.79 2.22
CA VAL A 141 12.01 17.53 3.50
C VAL A 141 11.87 19.02 3.28
N TYR A 142 12.62 19.62 2.34
CA TYR A 142 12.48 21.04 2.01
C TYR A 142 11.08 21.37 1.48
N ILE A 143 10.51 20.53 0.61
CA ILE A 143 9.13 20.71 0.11
C ILE A 143 8.13 20.62 1.26
N ALA A 144 8.29 19.65 2.16
CA ALA A 144 7.39 19.49 3.31
C ALA A 144 7.50 20.64 4.33
N GLY A 145 8.65 21.30 4.40
CA GLY A 145 8.89 22.48 5.25
C GLY A 145 8.67 23.82 4.54
N ASP A 146 7.89 23.85 3.44
CA ASP A 146 7.56 25.05 2.65
C ASP A 146 8.77 25.81 2.05
N GLU A 147 9.95 25.18 1.95
CA GLU A 147 11.16 25.74 1.34
C GLU A 147 11.34 25.30 -0.13
N GLU A 148 10.28 25.40 -0.93
CA GLU A 148 10.20 24.87 -2.30
C GLU A 148 11.31 25.40 -3.23
N VAL A 149 11.67 26.69 -3.10
CA VAL A 149 12.70 27.30 -3.96
C VAL A 149 14.08 26.66 -3.73
N LYS A 150 14.40 26.31 -2.48
CA LYS A 150 15.64 25.60 -2.17
C LYS A 150 15.58 24.15 -2.66
N ALA A 151 14.43 23.49 -2.50
CA ALA A 151 14.22 22.14 -3.01
C ALA A 151 14.42 22.06 -4.54
N VAL A 152 13.84 22.99 -5.30
CA VAL A 152 13.97 22.99 -6.77
C VAL A 152 15.41 23.24 -7.22
N ARG A 153 16.13 24.16 -6.56
CA ARG A 153 17.57 24.39 -6.84
C ARG A 153 18.39 23.15 -6.54
N LEU A 154 18.17 22.55 -5.38
CA LEU A 154 18.81 21.30 -4.97
C LEU A 154 18.57 20.19 -5.99
N LEU A 155 17.32 19.98 -6.41
CA LEU A 155 16.95 18.98 -7.40
C LEU A 155 17.59 19.26 -8.76
N HIS A 156 17.67 20.53 -9.17
CA HIS A 156 18.33 20.92 -10.40
C HIS A 156 19.82 20.56 -10.39
N ASP A 157 20.53 20.97 -9.33
CA ASP A 157 21.96 20.72 -9.18
C ASP A 157 22.24 19.21 -9.09
N ALA A 158 21.44 18.47 -8.30
CA ALA A 158 21.61 17.02 -8.14
C ALA A 158 21.34 16.24 -9.42
N VAL A 159 20.37 16.64 -10.26
CA VAL A 159 20.11 15.98 -11.55
C VAL A 159 21.20 16.28 -12.60
N GLN A 160 21.95 17.38 -12.47
CA GLN A 160 23.15 17.60 -13.29
C GLN A 160 24.25 16.60 -12.95
N GLU A 161 24.41 16.26 -11.67
CA GLU A 161 25.39 15.26 -11.21
C GLU A 161 24.93 13.82 -11.48
N LEU A 162 23.65 13.52 -11.22
CA LEU A 162 23.03 12.21 -11.39
C LEU A 162 21.83 12.26 -12.36
N PRO A 163 22.07 12.30 -13.69
CA PRO A 163 20.99 12.46 -14.67
C PRO A 163 20.00 11.30 -14.74
N MET A 164 20.38 10.10 -14.32
CA MET A 164 19.54 8.90 -14.43
C MET A 164 19.13 8.35 -13.06
N ASP A 165 19.24 9.15 -12.00
CA ASP A 165 18.66 8.73 -10.72
C ASP A 165 17.13 8.89 -10.76
N TYR A 166 16.43 7.77 -10.63
CA TYR A 166 14.98 7.75 -10.70
C TYR A 166 14.34 8.44 -9.50
N SER A 167 14.97 8.43 -8.31
CA SER A 167 14.40 9.00 -7.09
C SER A 167 14.31 10.54 -7.14
N LEU A 168 15.33 11.18 -7.71
CA LEU A 168 15.36 12.61 -8.00
C LEU A 168 14.34 13.01 -9.06
N LEU A 169 14.27 12.25 -10.16
CA LEU A 169 13.33 12.50 -11.25
C LEU A 169 11.88 12.31 -10.79
N ASP A 170 11.63 11.27 -9.99
CA ASP A 170 10.34 11.00 -9.36
C ASP A 170 9.91 12.18 -8.48
N CYS A 171 10.78 12.67 -7.60
CA CYS A 171 10.50 13.84 -6.75
C CYS A 171 10.23 15.11 -7.58
N GLN A 172 10.99 15.35 -8.65
CA GLN A 172 10.76 16.48 -9.56
C GLN A 172 9.41 16.39 -10.28
N ALA A 173 9.06 15.21 -10.79
CA ALA A 173 7.81 14.98 -11.52
C ALA A 173 6.59 15.20 -10.60
N ASP A 174 6.63 14.69 -9.37
CA ASP A 174 5.55 14.89 -8.38
C ASP A 174 5.39 16.36 -7.99
N PHE A 175 6.50 17.06 -7.76
CA PHE A 175 6.46 18.49 -7.48
C PHE A 175 5.81 19.26 -8.63
N CYS A 176 6.20 18.99 -9.88
CA CYS A 176 5.61 19.64 -11.05
C CYS A 176 4.12 19.30 -11.20
N ASN A 177 3.73 18.05 -10.98
CA ASN A 177 2.34 17.60 -11.08
C ASN A 177 1.45 18.27 -10.02
N LYS A 178 1.93 18.37 -8.77
CA LYS A 178 1.25 19.10 -7.67
C LYS A 178 1.07 20.58 -7.94
N LYS A 179 1.97 21.19 -8.73
CA LYS A 179 1.86 22.59 -9.17
C LYS A 179 1.02 22.76 -10.44
N SER A 180 0.30 21.71 -10.87
CA SER A 180 -0.50 21.69 -12.10
C SER A 180 0.32 21.98 -13.37
N ARG A 181 1.62 21.66 -13.35
CA ARG A 181 2.55 21.75 -14.49
C ARG A 181 2.82 20.37 -15.06
N SER A 182 1.74 19.72 -15.50
CA SER A 182 1.79 18.38 -16.09
C SER A 182 2.57 18.35 -17.42
N ASP A 183 2.71 19.50 -18.08
CA ASP A 183 3.55 19.69 -19.27
C ASP A 183 5.03 19.39 -18.99
N LEU A 184 5.55 19.91 -17.87
CA LEU A 184 6.93 19.66 -17.45
C LEU A 184 7.08 18.28 -16.79
N ALA A 185 6.07 17.86 -16.02
CA ALA A 185 6.11 16.58 -15.31
C ALA A 185 6.20 15.39 -16.27
N LEU A 186 5.58 15.48 -17.45
CA LEU A 186 5.50 14.36 -18.41
C LEU A 186 6.87 13.90 -18.91
N ASP A 187 7.72 14.82 -19.34
CA ASP A 187 9.04 14.46 -19.88
C ASP A 187 9.96 13.94 -18.77
N ILE A 188 9.83 14.47 -17.55
CA ILE A 188 10.56 14.02 -16.38
C ILE A 188 10.11 12.61 -15.98
N ALA A 189 8.80 12.35 -15.94
CA ALA A 189 8.23 11.04 -15.59
C ALA A 189 8.61 9.97 -16.63
N LYS A 190 8.59 10.28 -17.93
CA LYS A 190 9.08 9.37 -18.98
C LYS A 190 10.55 9.03 -18.77
N ARG A 191 11.38 10.01 -18.43
CA ARG A 191 12.80 9.80 -18.13
C ARG A 191 12.99 8.95 -16.87
N ALA A 192 12.17 9.12 -15.84
CA ALA A 192 12.19 8.29 -14.63
C ALA A 192 11.89 6.82 -14.95
N VAL A 193 10.89 6.55 -15.80
CA VAL A 193 10.58 5.18 -16.27
C VAL A 193 11.74 4.58 -17.07
N ILE A 194 12.41 5.38 -17.92
CA ILE A 194 13.59 4.91 -18.66
C ILE A 194 14.75 4.60 -17.70
N ALA A 195 14.91 5.40 -16.64
CA ALA A 195 15.96 5.20 -15.63
C ALA A 195 15.76 3.93 -14.80
N ALA A 196 14.52 3.65 -14.37
CA ALA A 196 14.19 2.48 -13.56
C ALA A 196 12.88 1.83 -14.03
N PRO A 197 12.89 1.10 -15.16
CA PRO A 197 11.68 0.51 -15.74
C PRO A 197 11.11 -0.65 -14.91
N SER A 198 11.87 -1.17 -13.95
CA SER A 198 11.40 -2.21 -13.05
C SER A 198 10.75 -1.66 -11.79
N GLU A 199 10.87 -0.37 -11.49
CA GLU A 199 10.31 0.26 -10.28
C GLU A 199 8.86 0.71 -10.50
N PHE A 200 7.93 0.21 -9.67
CA PHE A 200 6.50 0.53 -9.73
C PHE A 200 6.23 2.05 -9.70
N ASN A 201 6.88 2.76 -8.77
CA ASN A 201 6.64 4.19 -8.54
C ASN A 201 6.86 5.05 -9.79
N THR A 202 7.81 4.70 -10.66
CA THR A 202 8.08 5.48 -11.88
C THR A 202 6.93 5.39 -12.87
N TRP A 203 6.33 4.20 -13.02
CA TRP A 203 5.17 3.94 -13.88
C TRP A 203 3.90 4.54 -13.29
N ALA A 204 3.70 4.41 -11.98
CA ALA A 204 2.58 5.00 -11.27
C ALA A 204 2.57 6.53 -11.46
N ARG A 205 3.73 7.20 -11.28
CA ARG A 205 3.86 8.64 -11.52
C ARG A 205 3.56 9.04 -12.95
N LEU A 206 4.03 8.27 -13.93
CA LEU A 206 3.72 8.53 -15.34
C LEU A 206 2.22 8.37 -15.64
N ALA A 207 1.57 7.35 -15.07
CA ALA A 207 0.14 7.15 -15.20
C ALA A 207 -0.67 8.30 -14.57
N GLU A 208 -0.29 8.77 -13.39
CA GLU A 208 -0.89 9.94 -12.73
C GLU A 208 -0.78 11.20 -13.60
N VAL A 209 0.37 11.45 -14.22
CA VAL A 209 0.56 12.61 -15.12
C VAL A 209 -0.35 12.49 -16.34
N TYR A 210 -0.51 11.29 -16.93
CA TYR A 210 -1.44 11.09 -18.04
C TYR A 210 -2.91 11.27 -17.63
N VAL A 211 -3.29 10.85 -16.42
CA VAL A 211 -4.63 11.09 -15.87
C VAL A 211 -4.90 12.60 -15.76
N VAL A 212 -3.95 13.38 -15.24
CA VAL A 212 -4.07 14.84 -15.13
C VAL A 212 -4.16 15.52 -16.50
N GLN A 213 -3.53 14.95 -17.53
CA GLN A 213 -3.66 15.42 -18.93
C GLN A 213 -4.91 14.90 -19.65
N GLU A 214 -5.78 14.15 -18.96
CA GLU A 214 -6.97 13.49 -19.53
C GLU A 214 -6.64 12.52 -20.68
N GLN A 215 -5.41 11.99 -20.72
CA GLN A 215 -4.94 11.01 -21.69
C GLN A 215 -5.20 9.58 -21.19
N TRP A 216 -6.48 9.23 -21.06
CA TRP A 216 -6.94 7.98 -20.44
C TRP A 216 -6.37 6.71 -21.09
N GLU A 217 -6.28 6.68 -22.43
CA GLU A 217 -5.74 5.53 -23.15
C GLU A 217 -4.26 5.28 -22.80
N LEU A 218 -3.47 6.35 -22.74
CA LEU A 218 -2.06 6.27 -22.37
C LEU A 218 -1.88 5.96 -20.89
N ALA A 219 -2.74 6.48 -20.02
CA ALA A 219 -2.75 6.14 -18.60
C ALA A 219 -3.01 4.65 -18.39
N LEU A 220 -4.05 4.09 -19.03
CA LEU A 220 -4.38 2.66 -18.96
C LEU A 220 -3.27 1.79 -19.56
N LEU A 221 -2.68 2.22 -20.68
CA LEU A 221 -1.55 1.51 -21.29
C LEU A 221 -0.33 1.47 -20.35
N THR A 222 -0.04 2.59 -19.70
CA THR A 222 1.06 2.74 -18.75
C THR A 222 0.80 1.86 -17.52
N LEU A 223 -0.42 1.90 -16.98
CA LEU A 223 -0.84 1.08 -15.85
C LEU A 223 -0.74 -0.41 -16.16
N ASN A 224 -1.20 -0.83 -17.34
CA ASN A 224 -1.09 -2.23 -17.81
C ASN A 224 0.37 -2.68 -18.03
N SER A 225 1.30 -1.74 -18.21
CA SER A 225 2.73 -2.02 -18.37
C SER A 225 3.50 -1.91 -17.06
N CYS A 226 2.84 -1.55 -15.96
CA CYS A 226 3.45 -1.32 -14.67
C CYS A 226 3.90 -2.66 -14.04
N PRO A 227 5.16 -2.76 -13.55
CA PRO A 227 5.60 -3.93 -12.82
C PRO A 227 4.82 -4.03 -11.50
N MET A 228 4.22 -5.19 -11.26
CA MET A 228 3.56 -5.52 -10.00
C MET A 228 4.36 -6.59 -9.28
N PHE A 229 4.45 -6.50 -7.97
CA PHE A 229 5.17 -7.46 -7.14
C PHE A 229 4.21 -8.35 -6.35
N THR A 230 4.73 -9.40 -5.73
CA THR A 230 3.98 -10.24 -4.79
C THR A 230 3.76 -9.51 -3.48
N TYR A 231 2.57 -9.67 -2.89
CA TYR A 231 2.21 -8.96 -1.66
C TYR A 231 3.03 -9.52 -0.52
N GLN A 232 3.75 -8.65 0.17
CA GLN A 232 4.32 -8.99 1.45
C GLN A 232 3.46 -8.34 2.52
N ASP A 233 2.89 -9.16 3.39
CA ASP A 233 2.17 -8.67 4.55
C ASP A 233 3.08 -7.74 5.36
N LYS A 234 2.55 -6.57 5.72
CA LYS A 234 3.24 -5.65 6.62
C LYS A 234 3.63 -6.40 7.89
N ASP A 235 4.89 -6.23 8.29
CA ASP A 235 5.39 -6.79 9.54
C ASP A 235 4.48 -6.38 10.69
N ALA A 236 4.11 -7.35 11.53
CA ALA A 236 3.17 -7.16 12.61
C ALA A 236 3.56 -8.08 13.78
N PRO A 237 3.46 -7.60 15.04
CA PRO A 237 3.75 -8.44 16.20
C PRO A 237 2.89 -9.71 16.21
N ARG A 238 3.52 -10.88 16.36
CA ARG A 238 2.80 -12.15 16.52
C ARG A 238 2.69 -12.48 18.00
N LEU A 239 1.46 -12.57 18.51
CA LEU A 239 1.22 -12.99 19.89
C LEU A 239 1.18 -14.53 19.98
N PRO A 240 1.87 -15.14 20.95
CA PRO A 240 1.67 -16.56 21.26
C PRO A 240 0.27 -16.79 21.84
N GLU A 241 -0.24 -18.01 21.77
CA GLU A 241 -1.54 -18.35 22.36
C GLU A 241 -1.54 -18.07 23.87
N PRO A 242 -2.40 -17.16 24.36
CA PRO A 242 -2.43 -16.80 25.77
C PRO A 242 -3.15 -17.87 26.58
N SER A 243 -2.59 -18.26 27.72
CA SER A 243 -3.27 -19.17 28.65
C SER A 243 -4.48 -18.53 29.33
N ARG A 244 -4.42 -17.21 29.58
CA ARG A 244 -5.51 -16.35 30.06
C ARG A 244 -5.32 -14.94 29.53
N VAL A 245 -6.42 -14.27 29.21
CA VAL A 245 -6.42 -12.87 28.76
C VAL A 245 -7.04 -12.00 29.86
N SER A 246 -6.34 -10.94 30.25
CA SER A 246 -6.85 -9.90 31.15
C SER A 246 -6.63 -8.55 30.48
N LEU A 247 -7.73 -7.81 30.28
CA LEU A 247 -7.72 -6.50 29.65
C LEU A 247 -8.35 -5.48 30.62
N PRO A 248 -7.58 -5.01 31.63
CA PRO A 248 -8.08 -4.04 32.60
C PRO A 248 -8.35 -2.69 31.94
N LEU A 249 -9.54 -2.15 32.17
CA LEU A 249 -9.90 -0.81 31.71
C LEU A 249 -9.41 0.24 32.72
N ALA A 250 -8.79 1.30 32.21
CA ALA A 250 -8.40 2.42 33.03
C ALA A 250 -9.64 3.25 33.39
N PRO A 251 -9.86 3.66 34.66
CA PRO A 251 -11.06 4.40 35.06
C PRO A 251 -11.29 5.68 34.25
N GLU A 252 -10.21 6.35 33.84
CA GLU A 252 -10.21 7.54 33.00
C GLU A 252 -10.65 7.31 31.54
N THR A 253 -10.76 6.05 31.10
CA THR A 253 -11.21 5.68 29.74
C THR A 253 -12.71 5.37 29.67
N LEU A 254 -13.42 5.43 30.80
CA LEU A 254 -14.85 5.16 30.85
C LEU A 254 -15.61 6.33 30.22
N CYS A 255 -16.32 6.06 29.13
CA CYS A 255 -17.08 7.05 28.40
C CYS A 255 -18.30 6.36 27.79
N ASP A 256 -19.50 6.76 28.23
CA ASP A 256 -20.77 6.13 27.82
C ASP A 256 -20.99 6.15 26.30
N GLU A 257 -20.41 7.12 25.57
CA GLU A 257 -20.46 7.17 24.11
C GLU A 257 -19.60 6.08 23.44
N ILE A 258 -18.50 5.68 24.09
CA ILE A 258 -17.51 4.73 23.57
C ILE A 258 -17.77 3.30 24.07
N ASP A 259 -18.43 3.16 25.21
CA ASP A 259 -18.77 1.87 25.80
C ASP A 259 -19.93 1.19 25.05
N ASP A 260 -19.65 0.06 24.40
CA ASP A 260 -20.65 -0.81 23.72
C ASP A 260 -21.74 -1.37 24.67
N ALA A 261 -21.77 -0.98 25.95
CA ALA A 261 -22.71 -1.44 26.97
C ALA A 261 -24.19 -1.11 26.66
N GLY A 262 -24.45 -0.23 25.69
CA GLY A 262 -25.79 0.11 25.19
C GLY A 262 -26.15 -0.48 23.83
N ALA A 263 -25.24 -1.21 23.16
CA ALA A 263 -25.53 -1.76 21.84
C ALA A 263 -26.60 -2.88 21.96
N PRO A 264 -27.78 -2.76 21.32
CA PRO A 264 -28.75 -3.84 21.33
C PRO A 264 -28.11 -5.10 20.75
N GLN A 265 -28.25 -6.23 21.45
CA GLN A 265 -27.84 -7.54 20.95
C GLN A 265 -28.42 -7.74 19.55
N ASN A 266 -27.53 -7.80 18.55
CA ASN A 266 -27.92 -7.89 17.14
C ASN A 266 -28.91 -9.05 16.93
N ILE A 267 -30.08 -8.73 16.41
CA ILE A 267 -30.97 -9.71 15.81
C ILE A 267 -30.25 -10.20 14.54
N HIS A 268 -29.66 -11.39 14.60
CA HIS A 268 -29.27 -12.16 13.43
C HIS A 268 -30.53 -12.47 12.62
N ALA A 269 -30.91 -11.60 11.70
CA ALA A 269 -31.90 -11.93 10.69
C ALA A 269 -31.61 -11.17 9.39
N SER A 270 -31.29 -11.97 8.37
CA SER A 270 -31.32 -11.69 6.93
C SER A 270 -30.52 -10.48 6.44
N HIS A 271 -29.26 -10.68 6.04
CA HIS A 271 -28.55 -10.06 4.88
C HIS A 271 -27.13 -10.68 4.75
N SER A 272 -27.05 -12.02 4.80
CA SER A 272 -25.77 -12.78 4.75
C SER A 272 -24.97 -12.53 3.48
N ASP A 273 -25.66 -12.33 2.35
CA ASP A 273 -25.02 -12.24 1.02
C ASP A 273 -24.21 -10.96 0.84
N TYR A 274 -24.63 -9.85 1.45
CA TYR A 274 -23.85 -8.61 1.42
C TYR A 274 -22.57 -8.77 2.22
N LYS A 275 -22.62 -9.38 3.41
CA LYS A 275 -21.46 -9.49 4.30
C LYS A 275 -20.34 -10.35 3.69
N GLU A 276 -20.67 -11.46 3.02
CA GLU A 276 -19.66 -12.32 2.36
C GLU A 276 -19.03 -11.67 1.12
N ASN A 277 -19.83 -11.05 0.23
CA ASN A 277 -19.29 -10.34 -0.93
C ASN A 277 -18.48 -9.10 -0.55
N TRP A 278 -18.92 -8.36 0.48
CA TRP A 278 -18.23 -7.18 0.99
C TRP A 278 -16.96 -7.51 1.74
N MET A 279 -16.96 -8.52 2.62
CA MET A 279 -15.72 -8.98 3.26
C MET A 279 -14.74 -9.51 2.22
N GLY A 280 -15.22 -10.13 1.14
CA GLY A 280 -14.40 -10.47 -0.03
C GLY A 280 -13.77 -9.24 -0.68
N SER A 281 -14.58 -8.24 -1.07
CA SER A 281 -14.10 -7.01 -1.74
C SER A 281 -13.20 -6.14 -0.84
N ALA A 282 -13.55 -5.95 0.43
CA ALA A 282 -12.76 -5.18 1.39
C ALA A 282 -11.46 -5.89 1.83
N ALA A 283 -11.47 -7.23 1.88
CA ALA A 283 -10.23 -7.99 2.06
C ALA A 283 -9.38 -7.97 0.77
N GLN A 284 -10.02 -7.93 -0.40
CA GLN A 284 -9.34 -7.72 -1.69
C GLN A 284 -8.64 -6.37 -1.67
N ASP A 285 -9.30 -5.28 -1.26
CA ASP A 285 -8.75 -3.90 -1.22
C ASP A 285 -7.51 -3.73 -0.35
N GLN A 286 -7.47 -4.34 0.85
CA GLN A 286 -6.25 -4.32 1.68
C GLN A 286 -5.08 -5.08 1.02
N LYS A 287 -5.37 -5.86 -0.02
CA LYS A 287 -4.49 -6.80 -0.72
C LYS A 287 -4.39 -6.50 -2.24
N SER A 288 -5.08 -5.47 -2.74
CA SER A 288 -5.43 -5.36 -4.15
C SER A 288 -4.30 -4.69 -4.91
N GLY A 289 -3.57 -5.55 -5.61
CA GLY A 289 -2.40 -5.28 -6.42
C GLY A 289 -1.47 -6.49 -6.42
N PHE A 290 -1.41 -7.21 -5.30
CA PHE A 290 -0.23 -8.00 -5.02
C PHE A 290 -0.50 -9.48 -4.60
N VAL A 291 -1.72 -9.86 -4.19
CA VAL A 291 -2.01 -11.22 -3.64
C VAL A 291 -2.30 -12.29 -4.71
N MET A 292 -2.57 -11.91 -5.96
CA MET A 292 -3.01 -12.88 -6.97
C MET A 292 -1.87 -13.69 -7.64
N GLU A 293 -0.60 -13.27 -7.53
CA GLU A 293 0.50 -14.02 -8.14
C GLU A 293 0.92 -15.26 -7.30
N GLU A 294 0.70 -15.21 -5.98
CA GLU A 294 1.05 -16.30 -5.05
C GLU A 294 0.06 -17.47 -5.17
N GLU A 295 -1.25 -17.18 -5.29
CA GLU A 295 -2.26 -18.20 -5.63
C GLU A 295 -1.98 -18.82 -7.01
N TYR A 296 -1.50 -18.05 -7.98
CA TYR A 296 -1.15 -18.56 -9.32
C TYR A 296 0.09 -19.49 -9.33
N ARG A 297 1.11 -19.20 -8.50
CA ARG A 297 2.27 -20.11 -8.36
C ARG A 297 1.91 -21.38 -7.59
N ALA A 298 1.06 -21.27 -6.57
CA ALA A 298 0.52 -22.42 -5.86
C ALA A 298 -0.35 -23.30 -6.78
N GLU A 299 -1.22 -22.71 -7.60
CA GLU A 299 -2.05 -23.43 -8.58
C GLU A 299 -1.20 -24.14 -9.66
N LYS A 300 -0.07 -23.57 -10.08
CA LYS A 300 0.87 -24.26 -10.98
C LYS A 300 1.55 -25.46 -10.33
N GLN A 301 1.75 -25.46 -9.02
CA GLN A 301 2.34 -26.58 -8.27
C GLN A 301 1.30 -27.67 -7.94
N THR A 302 0.01 -27.34 -7.87
CA THR A 302 -1.06 -28.28 -7.50
C THR A 302 -1.96 -28.70 -8.67
N ALA A 303 -1.57 -28.47 -9.92
CA ALA A 303 -2.33 -28.85 -11.12
C ALA A 303 -2.39 -30.37 -11.34
N ALA A 304 -3.18 -31.07 -10.53
CA ALA A 304 -3.87 -32.30 -10.89
C ALA A 304 -5.34 -31.97 -11.19
N PRO A 305 -5.98 -32.58 -12.20
CA PRO A 305 -7.29 -32.12 -12.68
C PRO A 305 -8.39 -32.56 -11.71
N VAL A 306 -9.03 -31.60 -11.05
CA VAL A 306 -10.32 -31.82 -10.38
C VAL A 306 -11.34 -30.87 -10.97
N GLU A 307 -12.33 -31.43 -11.67
CA GLU A 307 -13.49 -30.72 -12.21
C GLU A 307 -14.29 -30.03 -11.10
N LYS A 308 -14.51 -28.71 -11.19
CA LYS A 308 -15.58 -28.02 -10.46
C LYS A 308 -16.28 -26.97 -11.33
N ASN A 309 -17.61 -27.18 -11.43
CA ASN A 309 -18.72 -26.35 -11.89
C ASN A 309 -18.44 -24.98 -12.51
N ARG A 310 -18.77 -24.88 -13.80
CA ARG A 310 -18.88 -23.64 -14.58
C ARG A 310 -20.23 -22.98 -14.32
N ASN A 311 -20.23 -21.71 -13.95
CA ASN A 311 -21.39 -20.83 -13.84
C ASN A 311 -21.76 -20.19 -15.20
N ALA A 312 -23.04 -19.85 -15.35
CA ALA A 312 -23.76 -19.72 -16.61
C ALA A 312 -23.59 -18.38 -17.39
N SER A 313 -22.40 -17.76 -17.37
CA SER A 313 -22.20 -16.43 -17.98
C SER A 313 -21.23 -16.37 -19.17
N THR A 314 -20.79 -17.51 -19.71
CA THR A 314 -19.89 -17.53 -20.90
C THR A 314 -20.50 -18.21 -22.14
N THR A 315 -21.81 -18.43 -22.18
CA THR A 315 -22.44 -19.31 -23.21
C THR A 315 -23.02 -18.56 -24.42
N ALA A 316 -22.94 -17.24 -24.49
CA ALA A 316 -23.50 -16.49 -25.62
C ALA A 316 -22.42 -15.65 -26.30
N LEU A 317 -21.53 -16.29 -27.09
CA LEU A 317 -20.72 -15.68 -28.17
C LEU A 317 -19.79 -16.74 -28.81
N ARG A 318 -20.35 -17.82 -29.36
CA ARG A 318 -19.69 -18.61 -30.41
C ARG A 318 -20.74 -19.04 -31.43
N GLY A 319 -20.80 -18.30 -32.53
CA GLY A 319 -21.51 -18.72 -33.74
C GLY A 319 -20.68 -19.76 -34.49
N ASP A 320 -21.37 -20.82 -34.93
CA ASP A 320 -20.85 -21.98 -35.66
C ASP A 320 -20.08 -21.63 -36.93
N VAL A 321 -18.89 -22.22 -37.11
CA VAL A 321 -18.46 -22.83 -38.38
C VAL A 321 -17.47 -23.96 -38.08
N THR A 322 -17.90 -25.20 -38.28
CA THR A 322 -17.03 -26.37 -38.50
C THR A 322 -16.65 -26.47 -39.98
N PRO A 323 -15.49 -27.05 -40.30
CA PRO A 323 -15.55 -28.28 -41.10
C PRO A 323 -14.67 -29.43 -40.57
N GLN A 324 -15.27 -30.63 -40.55
CA GLN A 324 -14.68 -31.98 -40.53
C GLN A 324 -13.62 -32.19 -41.64
N ALA A 325 -12.83 -33.26 -41.74
CA ALA A 325 -12.35 -34.39 -40.91
C ALA A 325 -11.40 -35.21 -41.83
N ASN A 326 -10.49 -36.01 -41.25
CA ASN A 326 -9.92 -37.29 -41.73
C ASN A 326 -8.57 -37.52 -41.02
N GLY A 327 -8.22 -38.64 -40.39
CA GLY A 327 -8.87 -39.93 -40.19
C GLY A 327 -7.82 -40.96 -39.75
N HIS A 328 -8.26 -41.91 -38.91
CA HIS A 328 -7.73 -43.26 -38.66
C HIS A 328 -6.50 -43.54 -37.77
N GLY A 329 -6.73 -44.34 -36.72
CA GLY A 329 -5.81 -45.41 -36.28
C GLY A 329 -5.67 -45.66 -34.77
N GLU A 330 -6.63 -46.32 -34.14
CA GLU A 330 -6.50 -47.05 -32.84
C GLU A 330 -5.96 -48.49 -33.07
N PRO A 331 -5.72 -49.36 -32.05
CA PRO A 331 -5.16 -49.18 -30.69
C PRO A 331 -4.15 -50.33 -30.30
N GLU A 332 -3.83 -50.44 -28.99
CA GLU A 332 -3.27 -51.62 -28.25
C GLU A 332 -1.73 -51.83 -28.29
N ALA A 333 -1.00 -52.26 -27.24
CA ALA A 333 -1.32 -52.88 -25.95
C ALA A 333 -0.21 -52.62 -24.91
N ALA A 334 -0.53 -52.86 -23.64
CA ALA A 334 0.35 -52.79 -22.47
C ALA A 334 1.26 -54.02 -22.29
N SER A 335 2.42 -53.84 -21.63
CA SER A 335 2.94 -54.75 -20.60
C SER A 335 4.23 -54.24 -19.92
N GLU A 336 4.18 -54.18 -18.59
CA GLU A 336 5.19 -54.36 -17.52
C GLU A 336 6.38 -55.30 -17.91
N THR A 337 7.63 -55.26 -17.39
CA THR A 337 8.21 -54.96 -16.05
C THR A 337 9.76 -55.07 -16.09
N THR A 338 10.43 -54.50 -15.06
CA THR A 338 11.69 -54.91 -14.36
C THR A 338 13.05 -54.89 -15.08
N ASP A 339 14.01 -54.07 -14.63
CA ASP A 339 15.02 -54.37 -13.58
C ASP A 339 16.13 -53.28 -13.50
N GLU A 340 16.46 -52.85 -12.29
CA GLU A 340 17.73 -52.20 -11.87
C GLU A 340 18.71 -53.29 -11.36
N PRO A 341 19.99 -53.05 -10.94
CA PRO A 341 20.71 -51.78 -10.65
C PRO A 341 22.19 -51.71 -11.11
N HIS A 342 22.80 -50.51 -11.11
CA HIS A 342 24.12 -50.32 -10.46
C HIS A 342 24.52 -48.84 -10.29
N ASP A 343 25.04 -48.58 -9.10
CA ASP A 343 25.65 -47.38 -8.52
C ASP A 343 27.06 -47.07 -9.06
N ASP A 344 27.41 -45.77 -9.10
CA ASP A 344 28.71 -45.15 -8.71
C ASP A 344 29.05 -43.87 -9.51
N GLY A 345 29.30 -42.75 -8.81
CA GLY A 345 30.32 -41.76 -9.20
C GLY A 345 29.88 -40.30 -9.47
N GLU A 346 30.29 -39.40 -8.58
CA GLU A 346 30.18 -37.93 -8.59
C GLU A 346 30.77 -37.19 -9.82
N PRO A 347 30.39 -35.90 -10.05
CA PRO A 347 30.39 -35.28 -11.37
C PRO A 347 31.73 -34.64 -11.76
N SER A 348 32.15 -34.87 -13.00
CA SER A 348 33.25 -34.15 -13.64
C SER A 348 32.72 -33.05 -14.57
N ALA A 349 33.40 -31.91 -14.51
CA ALA A 349 33.21 -30.69 -15.30
C ALA A 349 32.92 -30.97 -16.79
N ALA A 350 31.81 -30.43 -17.29
CA ALA A 350 31.47 -30.41 -18.70
C ALA A 350 31.98 -29.11 -19.34
N ASP A 351 32.93 -29.29 -20.24
CA ASP A 351 33.37 -28.33 -21.23
C ASP A 351 32.21 -27.96 -22.18
N SER A 352 32.30 -26.72 -22.65
CA SER A 352 31.39 -25.99 -23.53
C SER A 352 31.12 -26.67 -24.88
N HIS A 353 29.85 -26.75 -25.27
CA HIS A 353 29.44 -26.72 -26.67
C HIS A 353 28.21 -25.82 -26.81
N LEU A 354 28.39 -24.65 -27.43
CA LEU A 354 27.37 -23.64 -27.69
C LEU A 354 26.70 -23.94 -29.04
N ASP A 355 25.38 -24.12 -29.04
CA ASP A 355 24.52 -23.92 -30.22
C ASP A 355 24.16 -22.42 -30.30
N PRO A 356 24.34 -21.75 -31.46
CA PRO A 356 24.05 -20.33 -31.60
C PRO A 356 22.72 -20.13 -32.33
N ASP A 357 21.59 -20.15 -31.62
CA ASP A 357 20.38 -19.49 -32.12
C ASP A 357 19.35 -19.22 -31.02
N VAL A 358 19.56 -18.14 -30.26
CA VAL A 358 18.51 -17.52 -29.44
C VAL A 358 18.57 -16.02 -29.64
N SER A 359 17.68 -15.54 -30.51
CA SER A 359 17.43 -14.13 -30.78
C SER A 359 16.82 -13.43 -29.57
N LYS A 360 17.35 -12.23 -29.32
CA LYS A 360 17.01 -11.23 -28.29
C LYS A 360 15.51 -10.85 -28.28
N PRO A 361 14.94 -10.41 -27.15
CA PRO A 361 13.64 -9.76 -27.13
C PRO A 361 13.76 -8.32 -27.64
N ASP A 362 13.00 -7.97 -28.68
CA ASP A 362 12.92 -6.62 -29.24
C ASP A 362 12.06 -5.71 -28.36
N THR A 363 12.72 -4.87 -27.56
CA THR A 363 12.18 -3.57 -27.16
C THR A 363 12.37 -2.60 -28.32
N THR A 364 11.31 -2.13 -28.96
CA THR A 364 11.38 -0.96 -29.85
C THR A 364 10.11 -0.12 -29.75
N ILE A 365 10.24 0.98 -29.00
CA ILE A 365 9.42 2.18 -29.20
C ILE A 365 10.01 2.88 -30.44
N THR A 366 9.33 2.79 -31.59
CA THR A 366 9.69 3.58 -32.78
C THR A 366 8.87 4.86 -32.81
N VAL A 367 9.55 5.99 -32.58
CA VAL A 367 9.11 7.33 -32.94
C VAL A 367 9.03 7.41 -34.47
N ARG A 368 7.83 7.62 -35.02
CA ARG A 368 7.63 7.74 -36.47
C ARG A 368 8.13 9.10 -36.96
N SER A 369 9.22 9.10 -37.74
CA SER A 369 9.61 10.22 -38.59
C SER A 369 8.85 10.15 -39.92
N ALA A 370 8.29 11.28 -40.34
CA ALA A 370 7.55 11.42 -41.59
C ALA A 370 8.52 11.40 -42.79
N THR A 371 8.32 10.45 -43.71
CA THR A 371 8.78 10.61 -45.10
C THR A 371 7.89 9.77 -46.02
N GLU A 372 7.29 10.44 -47.00
CA GLU A 372 6.33 9.91 -47.96
C GLU A 372 6.98 8.88 -48.91
N THR A 373 6.33 7.73 -49.10
CA THR A 373 6.44 6.91 -50.32
C THR A 373 5.11 6.17 -50.59
N PRO A 374 4.72 5.93 -51.86
CA PRO A 374 3.34 5.63 -52.23
C PRO A 374 2.97 4.15 -52.03
N GLN A 375 1.81 3.88 -51.42
CA GLN A 375 1.24 2.54 -51.27
C GLN A 375 0.48 2.08 -52.55
N PRO A 376 0.54 0.77 -52.92
CA PRO A 376 -0.41 0.18 -53.87
C PRO A 376 -1.81 0.01 -53.23
N PRO A 377 -2.88 -0.14 -54.03
CA PRO A 377 -4.25 -0.03 -53.54
C PRO A 377 -4.60 -1.15 -52.56
N THR A 378 -4.99 -0.78 -51.35
CA THR A 378 -5.39 -1.69 -50.27
C THR A 378 -6.82 -2.19 -50.47
N ASP A 379 -6.98 -3.50 -50.52
CA ASP A 379 -8.26 -4.22 -50.47
C ASP A 379 -8.99 -3.93 -49.13
N PRO A 380 -10.28 -3.53 -49.14
CA PRO A 380 -11.03 -3.20 -47.91
C PRO A 380 -11.09 -4.33 -46.88
N SER A 381 -10.97 -5.59 -47.33
CA SER A 381 -11.03 -6.78 -46.46
C SER A 381 -9.80 -6.97 -45.56
N HIS A 382 -8.68 -6.30 -45.86
CA HIS A 382 -7.47 -6.36 -45.04
C HIS A 382 -7.42 -5.31 -43.92
N GLN A 383 -8.32 -4.33 -43.90
CA GLN A 383 -8.36 -3.32 -42.82
C GLN A 383 -8.81 -3.93 -41.50
N ASP A 384 -9.79 -4.84 -41.54
CA ASP A 384 -10.31 -5.52 -40.34
C ASP A 384 -9.25 -6.42 -39.69
N TYR A 385 -8.34 -7.01 -40.48
CA TYR A 385 -7.25 -7.86 -39.95
C TYR A 385 -6.17 -7.04 -39.22
N THR A 386 -5.93 -5.79 -39.63
CA THR A 386 -4.96 -4.90 -38.98
C THR A 386 -5.48 -4.30 -37.66
N GLN A 387 -6.80 -4.17 -37.48
CA GLN A 387 -7.38 -3.70 -36.21
C GLN A 387 -7.18 -4.69 -35.06
N PHE A 388 -7.05 -5.99 -35.34
CA PHE A 388 -6.73 -7.00 -34.32
C PHE A 388 -5.25 -7.04 -33.93
N GLN A 389 -4.36 -6.41 -34.70
CA GLN A 389 -2.92 -6.39 -34.39
C GLN A 389 -2.52 -5.31 -33.38
N HIS A 390 -3.41 -4.36 -33.07
CA HIS A 390 -3.12 -3.24 -32.16
C HIS A 390 -3.70 -3.39 -30.74
N LYS A 391 -4.45 -4.46 -30.46
CA LYS A 391 -5.00 -4.71 -29.13
C LYS A 391 -3.94 -5.41 -28.26
N ARG A 392 -3.67 -4.85 -27.08
CA ARG A 392 -2.82 -5.48 -26.07
C ARG A 392 -3.67 -6.28 -25.09
N LEU A 393 -3.09 -7.34 -24.55
CA LEU A 393 -3.72 -8.12 -23.50
C LEU A 393 -3.75 -7.29 -22.20
N CYS A 394 -4.91 -7.26 -21.54
CA CYS A 394 -5.03 -6.70 -20.20
C CYS A 394 -4.38 -7.65 -19.20
N GLU A 395 -3.54 -7.12 -18.32
CA GLU A 395 -2.97 -7.86 -17.20
C GLU A 395 -4.08 -8.30 -16.25
N ARG A 396 -3.96 -9.51 -15.69
CA ARG A 396 -5.04 -10.12 -14.89
C ARG A 396 -5.35 -9.34 -13.62
N TRP A 397 -4.35 -8.74 -13.00
CA TRP A 397 -4.54 -7.93 -11.80
C TRP A 397 -5.38 -6.69 -12.10
N LEU A 398 -5.21 -6.10 -13.30
CA LEU A 398 -5.96 -4.93 -13.75
C LEU A 398 -7.40 -5.32 -14.13
N ASP A 399 -7.59 -6.48 -14.75
CA ASP A 399 -8.92 -7.06 -14.98
C ASP A 399 -9.68 -7.29 -13.66
N ASN A 400 -9.01 -7.84 -12.64
CA ASN A 400 -9.59 -7.99 -11.31
C ASN A 400 -9.93 -6.63 -10.67
N LEU A 401 -9.09 -5.60 -10.85
CA LEU A 401 -9.39 -4.26 -10.36
C LEU A 401 -10.66 -3.68 -11.02
N PHE A 402 -10.86 -3.90 -12.33
CA PHE A 402 -12.11 -3.53 -13.00
C PHE A 402 -13.32 -4.29 -12.44
N MET A 403 -13.16 -5.57 -12.09
CA MET A 403 -14.22 -6.34 -11.44
C MET A 403 -14.56 -5.80 -10.05
N VAL A 404 -13.56 -5.47 -9.23
CA VAL A 404 -13.76 -4.84 -7.91
C VAL A 404 -14.47 -3.49 -8.06
N LEU A 405 -14.01 -2.64 -8.99
CA LEU A 405 -14.65 -1.36 -9.27
C LEU A 405 -16.11 -1.51 -9.74
N TYR A 406 -16.38 -2.51 -10.58
CA TYR A 406 -17.74 -2.82 -11.02
C TYR A 406 -18.65 -3.24 -9.84
N GLU A 407 -18.14 -4.09 -8.95
CA GLU A 407 -18.87 -4.52 -7.76
C GLU A 407 -19.16 -3.33 -6.83
N ASP A 408 -18.18 -2.44 -6.62
CA ASP A 408 -18.37 -1.21 -5.84
C ASP A 408 -19.46 -0.32 -6.43
N LEU A 409 -19.39 -0.03 -7.73
CA LEU A 409 -20.39 0.78 -8.44
C LEU A 409 -21.77 0.12 -8.38
N ARG A 410 -21.85 -1.22 -8.52
CA ARG A 410 -23.10 -1.96 -8.42
C ARG A 410 -23.72 -1.77 -7.04
N ILE A 411 -22.94 -1.98 -5.98
CA ILE A 411 -23.48 -1.93 -4.63
C ILE A 411 -23.83 -0.50 -4.23
N TYR A 412 -23.00 0.48 -4.62
CA TYR A 412 -23.32 1.89 -4.42
C TYR A 412 -24.65 2.25 -5.09
N THR A 413 -24.86 1.81 -6.34
CA THR A 413 -26.11 2.06 -7.07
C THR A 413 -27.31 1.41 -6.38
N ILE A 414 -27.18 0.17 -5.89
CA ILE A 414 -28.23 -0.51 -5.12
C ILE A 414 -28.57 0.29 -3.87
N TRP A 415 -27.56 0.67 -3.08
CA TRP A 415 -27.76 1.46 -1.87
C TRP A 415 -28.50 2.78 -2.15
N ARG A 416 -28.03 3.56 -3.12
CA ARG A 416 -28.66 4.86 -3.46
C ARG A 416 -30.10 4.68 -3.98
N THR A 417 -30.35 3.62 -4.75
CA THR A 417 -31.69 3.31 -5.26
C THR A 417 -32.64 2.90 -4.14
N GLU A 418 -32.20 2.01 -3.23
CA GLU A 418 -32.98 1.61 -2.06
C GLU A 418 -33.29 2.82 -1.17
N ALA A 419 -32.27 3.61 -0.82
CA ALA A 419 -32.45 4.79 0.02
C ALA A 419 -33.45 5.78 -0.59
N ALA A 420 -33.41 5.98 -1.91
CA ALA A 420 -34.37 6.82 -2.62
C ALA A 420 -35.81 6.24 -2.60
N GLN A 421 -35.97 4.92 -2.78
CA GLN A 421 -37.29 4.25 -2.73
C GLN A 421 -37.94 4.38 -1.35
N TYR A 422 -37.17 4.15 -0.28
CA TYR A 422 -37.67 4.31 1.09
C TYR A 422 -38.07 5.76 1.37
N ARG A 423 -37.27 6.72 0.90
CA ARG A 423 -37.57 8.16 1.03
C ARG A 423 -38.87 8.53 0.30
N GLN A 424 -39.12 7.97 -0.89
CA GLN A 424 -40.37 8.18 -1.63
C GLN A 424 -41.59 7.57 -0.93
N GLN A 425 -41.43 6.39 -0.33
CA GLN A 425 -42.49 5.71 0.43
C GLN A 425 -42.69 6.31 1.84
N GLN A 426 -41.93 7.33 2.21
CA GLN A 426 -41.87 7.90 3.56
C GLN A 426 -41.60 6.84 4.65
N LEU A 427 -40.88 5.78 4.29
CA LEU A 427 -40.43 4.75 5.21
C LEU A 427 -39.05 5.10 5.74
N ALA A 428 -38.78 4.74 7.00
CA ALA A 428 -37.45 4.88 7.58
C ALA A 428 -36.49 3.87 6.94
N TYR A 429 -35.43 4.37 6.30
CA TYR A 429 -34.35 3.53 5.81
C TYR A 429 -33.48 3.10 6.99
N LYS A 430 -33.50 1.81 7.32
CA LYS A 430 -32.78 1.25 8.47
C LYS A 430 -31.70 0.29 7.99
N LYS A 431 -30.49 0.47 8.51
CA LYS A 431 -29.33 -0.41 8.37
C LYS A 431 -28.64 -0.51 9.73
N ASN A 432 -27.80 -1.53 9.91
CA ASN A 432 -27.01 -1.72 11.12
C ASN A 432 -25.78 -0.79 11.11
N ALA A 433 -25.19 -0.54 12.29
CA ALA A 433 -24.01 0.33 12.40
C ALA A 433 -22.82 -0.15 11.54
N GLU A 434 -22.57 -1.46 11.48
CA GLU A 434 -21.53 -2.05 10.63
C GLU A 434 -21.80 -1.82 9.13
N GLU A 435 -23.06 -1.92 8.70
CA GLU A 435 -23.42 -1.70 7.30
C GLU A 435 -23.21 -0.23 6.90
N TRP A 436 -23.57 0.71 7.78
CA TRP A 436 -23.31 2.13 7.58
C TRP A 436 -21.81 2.45 7.52
N GLU A 437 -20.99 1.81 8.36
CA GLU A 437 -19.54 1.94 8.31
C GLU A 437 -18.99 1.50 6.93
N ILE A 438 -19.41 0.34 6.45
CA ILE A 438 -18.99 -0.22 5.15
C ILE A 438 -19.47 0.67 3.98
N LEU A 439 -20.70 1.17 4.02
CA LEU A 439 -21.24 2.07 3.00
C LEU A 439 -20.49 3.42 2.97
N GLY A 440 -20.04 3.89 4.13
CA GLY A 440 -19.17 5.06 4.22
C GLY A 440 -17.83 4.84 3.50
N ASP A 441 -17.17 3.71 3.77
CA ASP A 441 -15.92 3.35 3.09
C ASP A 441 -16.10 3.18 1.57
N LEU A 442 -17.21 2.58 1.14
CA LEU A 442 -17.57 2.46 -0.28
C LEU A 442 -17.67 3.83 -0.95
N ALA A 443 -18.43 4.73 -0.35
CA ALA A 443 -18.65 6.06 -0.89
C ALA A 443 -17.33 6.84 -0.94
N GLU A 444 -16.47 6.69 0.07
CA GLU A 444 -15.13 7.27 0.07
C GLU A 444 -14.27 6.73 -1.10
N ARG A 445 -14.24 5.40 -1.32
CA ARG A 445 -13.51 4.78 -2.44
C ARG A 445 -14.00 5.22 -3.82
N LEU A 446 -15.30 5.43 -3.97
CA LEU A 446 -15.91 5.92 -5.22
C LEU A 446 -15.86 7.45 -5.36
N HIS A 447 -15.17 8.16 -4.45
CA HIS A 447 -15.07 9.62 -4.45
C HIS A 447 -16.42 10.36 -4.32
N HIS A 448 -17.32 9.84 -3.47
CA HIS A 448 -18.60 10.43 -3.09
C HIS A 448 -18.56 10.89 -1.61
N PRO A 449 -17.91 12.04 -1.30
CA PRO A 449 -17.63 12.43 0.08
C PRO A 449 -18.87 12.79 0.90
N ASP A 450 -19.90 13.35 0.27
CA ASP A 450 -21.12 13.76 0.98
C ASP A 450 -21.92 12.53 1.43
N GLU A 451 -22.05 11.54 0.56
CA GLU A 451 -22.66 10.25 0.88
C GLU A 451 -21.85 9.46 1.91
N ALA A 452 -20.51 9.53 1.85
CA ALA A 452 -19.64 8.89 2.83
C ALA A 452 -19.91 9.44 4.24
N VAL A 453 -20.04 10.76 4.36
CA VAL A 453 -20.31 11.44 5.64
C VAL A 453 -21.71 11.12 6.14
N GLU A 454 -22.73 11.11 5.25
CA GLU A 454 -24.09 10.69 5.61
C GLU A 454 -24.06 9.29 6.27
N ALA A 455 -23.34 8.36 5.67
CA ALA A 455 -23.20 7.00 6.17
C ALA A 455 -22.41 6.93 7.49
N TRP A 456 -21.27 7.62 7.61
CA TRP A 456 -20.49 7.63 8.85
C TRP A 456 -21.24 8.30 10.01
N GLN A 457 -21.97 9.38 9.77
CA GLN A 457 -22.80 10.02 10.80
C GLN A 457 -23.95 9.10 11.23
N ALA A 458 -24.57 8.38 10.29
CA ALA A 458 -25.58 7.37 10.61
C ALA A 458 -24.99 6.24 11.47
N CYS A 459 -23.77 5.77 11.15
CA CYS A 459 -23.03 4.81 11.98
C CYS A 459 -22.81 5.34 13.41
N LEU A 460 -22.24 6.54 13.54
CA LEU A 460 -21.91 7.17 14.82
C LEU A 460 -23.14 7.49 15.67
N SER A 461 -24.30 7.71 15.06
CA SER A 461 -25.57 7.90 15.78
C SER A 461 -26.06 6.63 16.48
N MET A 462 -25.61 5.47 16.01
CA MET A 462 -25.99 4.15 16.55
C MET A 462 -24.93 3.59 17.49
N ARG A 463 -23.65 3.71 17.13
CA ARG A 463 -22.52 3.16 17.87
C ARG A 463 -21.26 3.93 17.54
N PHE A 464 -20.39 4.13 18.52
CA PHE A 464 -19.07 4.67 18.23
C PHE A 464 -18.25 3.70 17.36
N SER A 465 -17.72 4.22 16.27
CA SER A 465 -16.74 3.53 15.43
C SER A 465 -15.54 4.44 15.21
N PRO A 466 -14.32 4.00 15.56
CA PRO A 466 -13.11 4.78 15.29
C PRO A 466 -12.92 5.06 13.79
N LYS A 467 -13.30 4.11 12.92
CA LYS A 467 -13.22 4.26 11.47
C LYS A 467 -14.16 5.35 10.95
N ALA A 468 -15.43 5.30 11.35
CA ALA A 468 -16.41 6.32 10.98
C ALA A 468 -16.04 7.69 11.56
N MET A 469 -15.54 7.76 12.79
CA MET A 469 -15.09 9.01 13.40
C MET A 469 -13.87 9.60 12.67
N ARG A 470 -12.94 8.76 12.20
CA ARG A 470 -11.82 9.19 11.35
C ARG A 470 -12.29 9.75 10.00
N GLY A 471 -13.28 9.12 9.37
CA GLY A 471 -13.88 9.64 8.14
C GLY A 471 -14.52 11.02 8.34
N VAL A 472 -15.29 11.19 9.44
CA VAL A 472 -15.90 12.48 9.80
C VAL A 472 -14.87 13.55 10.18
N LEU A 473 -13.75 13.18 10.83
CA LEU A 473 -12.63 14.09 11.09
C LEU A 473 -12.12 14.74 9.78
N GLY A 474 -11.97 13.94 8.72
CA GLY A 474 -11.57 14.44 7.40
C GLY A 474 -12.56 15.45 6.79
N LEU A 475 -13.86 15.34 7.11
CA LEU A 475 -14.84 16.35 6.73
C LEU A 475 -14.67 17.64 7.54
N TYR A 476 -14.49 17.55 8.86
CA TYR A 476 -14.29 18.75 9.68
C TYR A 476 -13.04 19.52 9.26
N GLU A 477 -11.96 18.82 8.90
CA GLU A 477 -10.77 19.42 8.31
C GLU A 477 -11.06 20.19 7.02
N LYS A 478 -11.86 19.62 6.11
CA LYS A 478 -12.22 20.28 4.84
C LYS A 478 -13.09 21.51 5.04
N HIS A 479 -13.95 21.50 6.05
CA HIS A 479 -14.86 22.62 6.35
C HIS A 479 -14.24 23.68 7.27
N GLY A 480 -13.05 23.41 7.84
CA GLY A 480 -12.45 24.27 8.86
C GLY A 480 -13.27 24.31 10.15
N ASP A 481 -14.00 23.23 10.48
CA ASP A 481 -14.73 23.13 11.76
C ASP A 481 -13.78 22.66 12.86
N HIS A 482 -13.04 23.60 13.44
CA HIS A 482 -12.04 23.32 14.48
C HIS A 482 -12.64 22.69 15.74
N ARG A 483 -13.88 23.05 16.10
CA ARG A 483 -14.56 22.49 17.28
C ARG A 483 -14.96 21.04 17.05
N GLY A 484 -15.50 20.75 15.86
CA GLY A 484 -15.77 19.40 15.39
C GLY A 484 -14.50 18.54 15.36
N MET A 485 -13.41 19.07 14.79
CA MET A 485 -12.11 18.40 14.76
C MET A 485 -11.61 18.05 16.16
N LEU A 486 -11.60 19.01 17.09
CA LEU A 486 -11.16 18.77 18.46
C LEU A 486 -12.02 17.70 19.15
N GLY A 487 -13.34 17.77 18.97
CA GLY A 487 -14.27 16.78 19.52
C GLY A 487 -14.07 15.37 18.94
N ALA A 488 -13.75 15.26 17.66
CA ALA A 488 -13.44 13.98 17.01
C ALA A 488 -12.09 13.42 17.50
N LEU A 489 -11.06 14.26 17.59
CA LEU A 489 -9.73 13.90 18.07
C LEU A 489 -9.76 13.39 19.52
N ILE A 490 -10.50 14.06 20.42
CA ILE A 490 -10.65 13.61 21.82
C ILE A 490 -11.24 12.19 21.87
N ARG A 491 -12.28 11.91 21.08
CA ARG A 491 -12.91 10.59 21.06
C ARG A 491 -12.01 9.50 20.47
N LEU A 492 -11.29 9.80 19.39
CA LEU A 492 -10.33 8.89 18.78
C LEU A 492 -9.18 8.56 19.75
N VAL A 493 -8.62 9.56 20.42
CA VAL A 493 -7.56 9.38 21.43
C VAL A 493 -8.07 8.60 22.64
N ALA A 494 -9.27 8.91 23.13
CA ALA A 494 -9.88 8.17 24.24
C ALA A 494 -10.11 6.69 23.90
N TRP A 495 -10.61 6.41 22.68
CA TRP A 495 -10.78 5.04 22.19
C TRP A 495 -9.45 4.30 22.06
N GLN A 496 -8.40 4.95 21.54
CA GLN A 496 -7.07 4.34 21.46
C GLN A 496 -6.47 4.08 22.84
N TYR A 497 -6.59 5.04 23.76
CA TYR A 497 -6.08 4.92 25.12
C TYR A 497 -6.75 3.77 25.89
N ARG A 498 -8.05 3.58 25.70
CA ARG A 498 -8.81 2.42 26.21
C ARG A 498 -8.17 1.09 25.81
N TRP A 499 -7.65 1.01 24.58
CA TRP A 499 -6.99 -0.18 24.05
C TRP A 499 -5.46 -0.11 24.17
N TYR A 500 -4.97 0.57 25.21
CA TYR A 500 -3.56 0.69 25.60
C TYR A 500 -2.64 1.36 24.56
N SER A 501 -3.21 2.09 23.62
CA SER A 501 -2.45 2.85 22.64
C SER A 501 -2.38 4.31 23.05
N GLU A 502 -1.20 4.73 23.51
CA GLU A 502 -0.87 6.13 23.87
C GLU A 502 -0.28 6.88 22.66
N PHE A 503 -0.15 6.22 21.51
CA PHE A 503 0.57 6.74 20.37
C PHE A 503 -0.13 6.45 19.04
N SER A 504 -0.44 7.53 18.33
CA SER A 504 -0.88 7.51 16.94
C SER A 504 -0.26 8.68 16.17
N PRO A 505 0.71 8.42 15.29
CA PRO A 505 1.28 9.34 14.32
C PRO A 505 0.28 10.27 13.65
N ASP A 506 -0.79 9.72 13.09
CA ASP A 506 -1.77 10.47 12.30
C ASP A 506 -2.62 11.39 13.17
N LEU A 507 -3.04 10.94 14.35
CA LEU A 507 -3.77 11.79 15.29
C LEU A 507 -2.88 12.92 15.84
N LEU A 508 -1.60 12.64 16.11
CA LEU A 508 -0.65 13.67 16.51
C LEU A 508 -0.43 14.72 15.42
N TYR A 509 -0.35 14.27 14.16
CA TYR A 509 -0.26 15.17 13.01
C TYR A 509 -1.50 16.04 12.87
N ALA A 510 -2.70 15.48 13.00
CA ALA A 510 -3.96 16.22 12.96
C ALA A 510 -4.07 17.25 14.10
N ILE A 511 -3.66 16.88 15.32
CA ILE A 511 -3.58 17.81 16.46
C ILE A 511 -2.59 18.95 16.16
N ARG A 512 -1.42 18.65 15.60
CA ARG A 512 -0.43 19.68 15.25
C ARG A 512 -0.98 20.66 14.23
N LYS A 513 -1.61 20.16 13.16
CA LYS A 513 -2.25 20.99 12.14
C LYS A 513 -3.32 21.90 12.74
N LEU A 514 -4.17 21.36 13.63
CA LEU A 514 -5.17 22.14 14.35
C LEU A 514 -4.53 23.26 15.20
N ILE A 515 -3.41 22.98 15.87
CA ILE A 515 -2.65 23.98 16.65
C ILE A 515 -1.99 25.02 15.75
N GLU A 516 -1.50 24.64 14.57
CA GLU A 516 -0.92 25.57 13.59
C GLU A 516 -1.97 26.56 13.05
N GLU A 517 -3.22 26.12 12.90
CA GLU A 517 -4.33 26.94 12.41
C GLU A 517 -4.92 27.87 13.49
N GLU A 518 -5.26 27.36 14.68
CA GLU A 518 -5.98 28.11 15.73
C GLU A 518 -5.07 28.63 16.85
N GLY A 519 -3.85 28.13 16.95
CA GLY A 519 -2.96 28.37 18.07
C GLY A 519 -3.21 27.42 19.26
N ALA A 520 -2.19 27.22 20.09
CA ALA A 520 -2.26 26.32 21.25
C ALA A 520 -3.16 26.82 22.39
N ILE A 521 -3.45 28.13 22.40
CA ILE A 521 -4.31 28.78 23.40
C ILE A 521 -5.32 29.60 22.60
N VAL A 522 -6.57 29.12 22.54
CA VAL A 522 -7.67 29.89 21.96
C VAL A 522 -8.15 30.88 23.03
N PRO A 523 -8.06 32.21 22.80
CA PRO A 523 -8.66 33.19 23.70
C PRO A 523 -10.18 32.94 23.71
N SER A 524 -10.70 32.63 24.89
CA SER A 524 -12.13 32.36 25.17
C SER A 524 -13.07 33.48 24.76
#